data_AF-A0A7W0TEX7-F1
#
_entry.id   AF-A0A7W0TEX7-F1
#
_cell.length_a   1.000
_cell.length_b   1.000
_cell.length_c   1.000
_cell.angle_alpha   90.00
_cell.angle_beta   90.00
_cell.angle_gamma   90.00
#
_symmetry.space_group_name_H-M   'P 1'
#
loop_
_entity.id
_entity.type
_entity.pdbx_description
1 polymer ?
#
loop_
_entity_poly.entity_id
_entity_poly.type
_entity_poly.pdbx_seq_one_letter_code
_entity_poly.pdbx_strand_id
1 'polypeptide(L)' 'MMENEMVKRMMWSGLLTCIGLLASFATTRLAHQIWVRVFGEDPPE' A
#
# COMPACT_ATOMS: atom_id res chain seq x y z
N MET A 1 -4.53 18.36 26.88
CA MET A 1 -4.59 18.87 25.50
C MET A 1 -3.44 18.34 24.64
N MET A 2 -2.17 18.42 25.06
CA MET A 2 -1.00 17.99 24.26
C MET A 2 -0.91 16.48 23.98
N GLU A 3 -1.29 15.63 24.94
CA GLU A 3 -1.27 14.17 24.83
C GLU A 3 -2.18 13.64 23.71
N ASN A 4 -3.35 14.27 23.53
CA ASN A 4 -4.30 13.90 22.48
C ASN A 4 -3.73 14.18 21.07
N GLU A 5 -3.01 15.29 20.90
CA GLU A 5 -2.40 15.64 19.61
C GLU A 5 -1.20 14.74 19.26
N MET A 6 -0.39 14.35 20.24
CA MET A 6 0.69 13.39 20.03
C MET A 6 0.14 12.02 19.61
N VAL A 7 -0.87 11.51 20.32
CA VAL A 7 -1.52 10.22 20.00
C VAL A 7 -2.16 10.25 18.61
N LYS A 8 -2.88 11.33 18.27
CA LYS A 8 -3.45 11.51 16.92
C LYS A 8 -2.39 11.48 15.82
N ARG A 9 -1.24 12.12 16.02
CA ARG A 9 -0.14 12.12 15.04
C ARG A 9 0.47 10.74 14.86
N MET A 10 0.62 9.98 15.95
CA MET A 10 1.08 8.59 15.88
C MET A 10 0.07 7.70 15.16
N MET A 11 -1.22 7.82 15.50
CA MET A 11 -2.28 7.08 14.81
C MET A 11 -2.35 7.43 13.32
N TRP A 12 -2.27 8.72 12.97
CA TRP A 12 -2.24 9.17 11.58
C TRP A 12 -1.07 8.59 10.81
N SER A 13 0.14 8.68 11.38
CA SER A 13 1.35 8.17 10.75
C SER A 13 1.28 6.65 10.58
N GLY A 14 0.83 5.93 11.61
CA GLY A 14 0.63 4.48 11.55
C GLY A 14 -0.40 4.08 10.50
N LEU A 15 -1.55 4.77 10.45
CA LEU A 15 -2.59 4.52 9.46
C LEU A 15 -2.07 4.76 8.04
N LEU A 16 -1.40 5.89 7.81
CA LEU A 16 -0.85 6.26 6.51
C LEU A 16 0.21 5.24 6.04
N THR A 17 1.13 4.82 6.92
CA THR A 17 2.15 3.84 6.58
C THR A 17 1.55 2.47 6.28
N CYS A 18 0.62 1.98 7.11
CA CYS A 18 -0.02 0.69 6.89
C CYS A 18 -0.83 0.67 5.59
N ILE A 19 -1.63 1.71 5.34
CA ILE A 19 -2.41 1.83 4.10
C ILE A 19 -1.48 1.97 2.89
N GLY A 20 -0.44 2.80 2.99
CA GLY A 20 0.53 2.98 1.91
C GLY A 20 1.22 1.66 1.55
N LEU A 21 1.67 0.90 2.54
CA LEU A 21 2.32 -0.39 2.33
C LEU A 21 1.35 -1.42 1.72
N LEU A 22 0.11 -1.49 2.21
CA LEU A 22 -0.93 -2.35 1.64
C LEU A 22 -1.25 -1.97 0.20
N ALA A 23 -1.38 -0.67 -0.08
CA ALA A 23 -1.67 -0.17 -1.42
C ALA A 23 -0.54 -0.48 -2.40
N SER A 24 0.72 -0.26 -2.02
CA SER A 24 1.88 -0.62 -2.84
C SER A 24 1.90 -2.10 -3.16
N PHE A 25 1.74 -2.95 -2.13
CA PHE A 25 1.71 -4.39 -2.31
C PHE A 25 0.55 -4.86 -3.20
N ALA A 26 -0.65 -4.35 -2.95
CA ALA A 26 -1.84 -4.66 -3.74
C ALA A 26 -1.66 -4.21 -5.19
N THR A 27 -1.11 -3.01 -5.42
CA THR A 27 -0.85 -2.47 -6.77
C THR A 27 0.07 -3.39 -7.56
N THR A 28 1.22 -3.77 -6.99
CA THR A 28 2.16 -4.66 -7.66
C THR A 28 1.54 -6.02 -7.96
N ARG A 29 0.83 -6.61 -6.99
CA ARG A 29 0.14 -7.91 -7.15
C ARG A 29 -0.92 -7.86 -8.25
N LEU A 30 -1.74 -6.81 -8.25
CA LEU A 30 -2.82 -6.64 -9.21
C LEU A 30 -2.28 -6.37 -10.60
N ALA A 31 -1.28 -5.49 -10.74
CA ALA A 31 -0.63 -5.22 -12.02
C ALA A 31 -0.03 -6.49 -12.62
N HIS A 32 0.68 -7.29 -11.79
CA HIS A 32 1.22 -8.58 -12.21
C HIS A 32 0.12 -9.55 -12.66
N GLN A 33 -0.96 -9.70 -11.88
CA GLN A 33 -2.07 -10.58 -12.27
C GLN A 33 -2.74 -10.14 -13.57
N ILE A 34 -2.97 -8.84 -13.75
CA ILE A 34 -3.56 -8.29 -14.96
C ILE A 34 -2.64 -8.56 -16.14
N TRP A 35 -1.33 -8.34 -16.00
CA TRP A 35 -0.34 -8.60 -17.04
C TRP A 35 -0.34 -10.06 -17.48
N VAL A 36 -0.17 -10.98 -16.53
CA VAL A 36 -0.21 -12.43 -16.81
C VAL A 36 -1.54 -12.83 -17.44
N ARG A 37 -2.66 -12.20 -17.06
CA ARG A 37 -3.97 -12.51 -17.63
C ARG A 37 -4.15 -11.99 -19.06
N VAL A 38 -3.54 -10.85 -19.40
CA VAL A 38 -3.65 -10.22 -20.73
C VAL A 38 -2.63 -10.80 -21.70
N PHE A 39 -1.39 -10.97 -21.27
CA PHE A 39 -0.26 -11.34 -22.13
C PHE A 39 0.19 -12.80 -21.98
N GLY A 40 -0.16 -13.47 -20.88
CA GLY A 40 0.19 -14.88 -20.66
C GLY A 40 1.65 -15.12 -20.30
N GLU A 41 2.43 -14.08 -20.07
CA GLU A 41 3.86 -14.12 -19.70
C GLU A 41 4.13 -13.31 -18.43
N ASP A 42 5.33 -13.49 -17.85
CA ASP A 42 5.75 -12.70 -16.68
C ASP A 42 5.98 -11.22 -17.09
N PRO A 43 5.56 -10.26 -16.25
CA PRO A 43 5.78 -8.84 -16.54
C PRO A 43 7.27 -8.49 -16.57
N PRO A 44 7.67 -7.53 -17.43
CA PRO A 44 9.05 -7.06 -17.51
C PRO A 44 9.46 -6.33 -16.21
N GLU A 45 10.75 -6.42 -15.86
CA GLU A 45 11.36 -5.79 -14.67
C GLU A 45 11.35 -4.26 -14.71
#